data_AF-A0A2J6RP80-F1
#
_entry.id   AF-A0A2J6RP80-F1
#
_cell.length_a   1.000
_cell.length_b   1.000
_cell.length_c   1.000
_cell.angle_alpha   90.00
_cell.angle_beta   90.00
_cell.angle_gamma   90.00
#
_symmetry.space_group_name_H-M   'P 1'
#
loop_
_entity.id
_entity.type
_entity.pdbx_description
1 polymer ?
#
loop_
_entity_poly.entity_id
_entity_poly.type
_entity_poly.pdbx_seq_one_letter_code
_entity_poly.pdbx_strand_id
1 'polypeptide(L)'
;MATSSSLSISPSNAYDGTNLVQSVSPEWKSPSTLQECSPGSDADSKSSRSLPLRLPQTLQKLQPRPVPNVAPNSSSICGSVAAGRRVQQHSGEEWEEMRSILHRWYIEEELPLKKVIEKARERGFGATSKMYKSHFASWGFRKCNRTRHPIRQAQDQIRYIATPKKLYHLEAMVWATRDYVRAQFDSHGWIATSFTYEKKQKPPKWFDLRAAEIQLLYSMHQMQQRQPSKAIETLNNFFGCLMHTAPYRHPTLLNGHWLMSQKIIELCAIAGDKGLGLIRSLVNYQAGIARILLRGLEPMRNVLLETDEISKIDPLSLGQAFHNGLLASANCLEEKLGPVHPTVLLTWVNLKWYWKSPIVETKQLAVRYKQALAESEAVLGPNDPMTICLLHDFTHYLFYGIGDQDGARELVSTLEERAGELVRTGLPGPHISRAYAFATVALGQFALMDDQIDECHEIFKEAMSSLAQGGTFSPMQMEILEADREAMIVSWREKRELARSKLNFARPRCMDSERELYQ
;
A
#
# COMPACT_ATOMS: atom_id res chain seq x y z
N MET A 1 -42.81 -29.16 37.90
CA MET A 1 -43.82 -28.98 38.98
C MET A 1 -43.12 -28.21 40.09
N ALA A 2 -43.22 -26.88 40.07
CA ALA A 2 -44.15 -26.06 40.87
C ALA A 2 -43.48 -25.65 42.20
N THR A 3 -43.44 -24.41 42.69
CA THR A 3 -44.01 -23.09 42.33
C THR A 3 -43.43 -22.04 43.30
N SER A 4 -43.21 -20.80 42.82
CA SER A 4 -43.43 -19.44 43.41
C SER A 4 -43.14 -19.15 44.91
N SER A 5 -42.75 -17.97 45.41
CA SER A 5 -42.95 -16.55 45.00
C SER A 5 -42.33 -15.58 46.05
N SER A 6 -42.27 -14.28 45.71
CA SER A 6 -42.18 -13.01 46.51
C SER A 6 -40.80 -12.30 46.54
N LEU A 7 -40.62 -11.15 45.85
CA LEU A 7 -40.94 -9.73 46.18
C LEU A 7 -40.04 -9.19 47.33
N SER A 8 -39.46 -7.99 47.34
CA SER A 8 -39.50 -6.75 46.54
C SER A 8 -38.49 -5.74 47.13
N ILE A 9 -38.36 -4.57 46.46
CA ILE A 9 -37.97 -3.22 46.97
C ILE A 9 -36.59 -2.69 46.52
N SER A 10 -36.67 -1.79 45.52
CA SER A 10 -35.77 -0.65 45.32
C SER A 10 -36.17 0.53 46.21
N PRO A 11 -35.29 1.53 46.39
CA PRO A 11 -35.74 2.90 46.25
C PRO A 11 -34.86 3.77 45.35
N SER A 12 -35.56 4.53 44.52
CA SER A 12 -35.15 5.76 43.84
C SER A 12 -34.77 6.88 44.80
N ASN A 13 -33.88 7.78 44.39
CA ASN A 13 -34.05 9.21 44.67
C ASN A 13 -33.40 10.08 43.59
N ALA A 14 -34.23 10.97 43.05
CA ALA A 14 -33.90 12.06 42.17
C ALA A 14 -33.41 13.27 43.00
N TYR A 15 -32.52 14.08 42.41
CA TYR A 15 -32.37 15.48 42.78
C TYR A 15 -32.22 16.30 41.50
N ASP A 16 -33.18 17.21 41.33
CA ASP A 16 -33.25 18.25 40.31
C ASP A 16 -32.77 19.55 40.96
N GLY A 17 -32.12 20.43 40.18
CA GLY A 17 -31.48 21.64 40.72
C GLY A 17 -30.84 22.50 39.64
N THR A 18 -31.69 23.29 38.98
CA THR A 18 -31.41 24.34 38.02
C THR A 18 -30.49 25.45 38.57
N ASN A 19 -29.58 25.97 37.73
CA ASN A 19 -29.30 27.42 37.68
C ASN A 19 -28.65 27.85 36.36
N LEU A 20 -29.28 28.87 35.78
CA LEU A 20 -28.90 29.63 34.59
C LEU A 20 -27.69 30.54 34.88
N VAL A 21 -26.74 30.63 33.95
CA VAL A 21 -26.04 31.89 33.62
C VAL A 21 -25.79 31.94 32.11
N GLN A 22 -26.32 32.99 31.49
CA GLN A 22 -26.10 33.40 30.10
C GLN A 22 -24.72 34.07 29.95
N SER A 23 -24.04 33.89 28.80
CA SER A 23 -23.50 35.03 28.04
C SER A 23 -22.88 34.63 26.68
N VAL A 24 -23.53 35.13 25.62
CA VAL A 24 -22.98 35.81 24.43
C VAL A 24 -22.02 35.05 23.49
N SER A 25 -22.59 34.61 22.36
CA SER A 25 -21.89 34.43 21.07
C SER A 25 -21.97 35.72 20.24
N PRO A 26 -20.96 36.08 19.42
CA PRO A 26 -21.13 37.03 18.33
C PRO A 26 -21.50 36.35 17.01
N GLU A 27 -22.46 36.97 16.34
CA GLU A 27 -23.08 36.65 15.06
C GLU A 27 -22.09 36.63 13.88
N TRP A 28 -22.28 35.70 12.94
CA TRP A 28 -21.95 35.96 11.53
C TRP A 28 -23.12 35.54 10.64
N LYS A 29 -23.65 36.54 9.93
CA LYS A 29 -24.86 36.49 9.10
C LYS A 29 -24.56 35.88 7.73
N SER A 30 -25.31 34.85 7.36
CA SER A 30 -25.42 34.34 6.00
C SER A 30 -26.42 35.17 5.17
N PRO A 31 -26.19 35.37 3.86
CA PRO A 31 -27.25 35.80 2.95
C PRO A 31 -27.97 34.58 2.39
N SER A 32 -29.26 34.50 2.72
CA SER A 32 -30.28 33.73 2.01
C SER A 32 -30.59 34.38 0.65
N THR A 33 -30.96 33.56 -0.35
CA THR A 33 -32.16 33.72 -1.18
C THR A 33 -32.29 32.49 -2.10
N LEU A 34 -33.26 31.64 -1.75
CA LEU A 34 -34.34 31.03 -2.56
C LEU A 34 -33.99 30.59 -4.01
N GLN A 35 -34.37 29.40 -4.49
CA GLN A 35 -35.78 29.00 -4.57
C GLN A 35 -35.91 27.49 -4.86
N GLU A 36 -36.83 26.86 -4.13
CA GLU A 36 -37.33 25.49 -4.29
C GLU A 36 -38.19 25.34 -5.55
N CYS A 37 -38.25 24.11 -6.09
CA CYS A 37 -39.50 23.55 -6.64
C CYS A 37 -39.44 22.02 -6.56
N SER A 38 -40.36 21.44 -5.78
CA SER A 38 -40.58 20.00 -5.58
C SER A 38 -41.67 19.47 -6.58
N PRO A 39 -42.21 18.24 -6.47
CA PRO A 39 -42.18 17.26 -7.55
C PRO A 39 -43.56 17.00 -8.19
N GLY A 40 -43.57 16.54 -9.44
CA GLY A 40 -44.78 16.08 -10.13
C GLY A 40 -44.64 14.61 -10.50
N SER A 41 -45.45 13.78 -9.87
CA SER A 41 -45.80 12.42 -10.26
C SER A 41 -46.57 12.43 -11.59
N ASP A 42 -46.27 11.48 -12.48
CA ASP A 42 -47.30 10.63 -13.10
C ASP A 42 -46.65 9.45 -13.84
N ALA A 43 -47.30 8.30 -13.67
CA ALA A 43 -46.96 7.04 -14.28
C ALA A 43 -47.45 7.00 -15.73
N ASP A 44 -46.68 6.38 -16.62
CA ASP A 44 -47.28 5.44 -17.58
C ASP A 44 -46.25 4.55 -18.29
N SER A 45 -46.63 3.29 -18.38
CA SER A 45 -45.96 2.21 -19.08
C SER A 45 -46.13 2.30 -20.60
N LYS A 46 -45.07 2.02 -21.38
CA LYS A 46 -45.04 1.04 -22.51
C LYS A 46 -43.82 1.21 -23.44
N SER A 47 -43.29 0.04 -23.81
CA SER A 47 -42.72 -0.29 -25.13
C SER A 47 -41.41 0.36 -25.58
N SER A 48 -40.33 -0.44 -25.48
CA SER A 48 -39.38 -0.75 -26.56
C SER A 48 -39.44 0.13 -27.83
N ARG A 49 -38.38 0.91 -28.06
CA ARG A 49 -37.81 1.18 -29.38
C ARG A 49 -36.32 1.51 -29.27
N SER A 50 -35.52 0.66 -29.92
CA SER A 50 -34.11 0.83 -30.20
C SER A 50 -33.86 2.09 -31.04
N LEU A 51 -32.85 2.87 -30.65
CA LEU A 51 -32.28 3.93 -31.48
C LEU A 51 -30.78 3.66 -31.68
N PRO A 52 -30.26 3.69 -32.91
CA PRO A 52 -28.88 3.35 -33.21
C PRO A 52 -27.96 4.57 -33.00
N LEU A 53 -26.87 4.38 -32.25
CA LEU A 53 -25.79 5.36 -32.12
C LEU A 53 -24.93 5.35 -33.39
N ARG A 54 -24.99 6.46 -34.12
CA ARG A 54 -24.22 6.77 -35.32
C ARG A 54 -22.79 7.19 -34.91
N LEU A 55 -21.78 6.42 -35.32
CA LEU A 55 -20.37 6.78 -35.20
C LEU A 55 -19.97 7.86 -36.23
N PRO A 56 -19.13 8.86 -35.88
CA PRO A 56 -18.62 9.84 -36.84
C PRO A 56 -17.67 9.21 -37.87
N GLN A 57 -17.91 9.51 -39.14
CA GLN A 57 -17.06 9.14 -40.28
C GLN A 57 -15.81 10.01 -40.34
N THR A 58 -14.72 9.59 -39.70
CA THR A 58 -13.37 10.12 -39.97
C THR A 58 -12.32 9.03 -39.90
N LEU A 59 -12.45 7.99 -40.73
CA LEU A 59 -11.39 7.01 -41.02
C LEU A 59 -11.57 6.38 -42.41
N GLN A 60 -11.62 7.20 -43.46
CA GLN A 60 -11.47 6.74 -44.84
C GLN A 60 -10.55 7.69 -45.60
N LYS A 61 -9.25 7.38 -45.58
CA LYS A 61 -8.25 7.67 -46.63
C LYS A 61 -6.87 7.24 -46.17
N LEU A 62 -6.57 5.95 -46.30
CA LEU A 62 -5.19 5.47 -46.43
C LEU A 62 -5.21 4.38 -47.51
N GLN A 63 -5.01 4.79 -48.76
CA GLN A 63 -4.54 3.89 -49.82
C GLN A 63 -3.01 4.01 -49.90
N PRO A 64 -2.30 2.89 -50.16
CA PRO A 64 -0.84 2.86 -50.19
C PRO A 64 -0.29 3.57 -51.44
N ARG A 65 0.72 4.43 -51.25
CA ARG A 65 1.48 5.03 -52.36
C ARG A 65 2.60 4.08 -52.83
N PRO A 66 2.85 3.96 -54.15
CA PRO A 66 3.93 3.16 -54.69
C PRO A 66 5.29 3.90 -54.62
N VAL A 67 6.35 3.09 -54.57
CA VAL A 67 7.76 3.47 -54.46
C VAL A 67 8.26 4.12 -55.77
N PRO A 68 9.03 5.23 -55.75
CA PRO A 68 9.70 5.71 -56.95
C PRO A 68 11.10 5.12 -57.12
N ASN A 69 11.37 4.70 -58.36
CA ASN A 69 12.61 4.13 -58.86
C ASN A 69 13.67 5.22 -59.13
N VAL A 70 14.95 4.84 -59.05
CA VAL A 70 16.15 5.68 -59.25
C VAL A 70 16.59 5.68 -60.72
N ALA A 71 16.94 6.85 -61.28
CA ALA A 71 17.91 7.04 -62.40
C ALA A 71 18.24 8.56 -62.61
N PRO A 72 19.29 8.96 -63.35
CA PRO A 72 20.35 9.84 -62.83
C PRO A 72 20.60 11.19 -63.55
N ASN A 73 21.37 12.06 -62.86
CA ASN A 73 22.28 13.15 -63.28
C ASN A 73 22.02 14.03 -64.52
N SER A 74 22.02 15.37 -64.33
CA SER A 74 22.92 16.31 -65.06
C SER A 74 22.90 17.75 -64.51
N SER A 75 24.13 18.26 -64.28
CA SER A 75 24.68 19.63 -64.38
C SER A 75 23.88 20.92 -64.07
N SER A 76 24.36 21.63 -63.04
CA SER A 76 24.86 23.03 -62.99
C SER A 76 24.08 24.18 -63.68
N ILE A 77 23.77 25.25 -62.91
CA ILE A 77 24.32 26.62 -63.06
C ILE A 77 23.81 27.55 -61.94
N CYS A 78 24.65 28.55 -61.65
CA CYS A 78 24.79 29.45 -60.51
C CYS A 78 23.71 30.54 -60.31
N GLY A 79 23.60 31.06 -59.08
CA GLY A 79 23.39 32.49 -58.84
C GLY A 79 22.33 32.90 -57.81
N SER A 80 22.76 33.21 -56.57
CA SER A 80 22.52 34.50 -55.89
C SER A 80 22.68 34.38 -54.36
N VAL A 81 23.50 35.26 -53.82
CA VAL A 81 23.99 35.30 -52.43
C VAL A 81 23.01 36.08 -51.56
N ALA A 82 22.49 35.46 -50.51
CA ALA A 82 21.84 36.16 -49.39
C ALA A 82 22.78 36.12 -48.17
N ALA A 83 23.12 37.30 -47.65
CA ALA A 83 23.97 37.51 -46.49
C ALA A 83 23.33 36.96 -45.21
N GLY A 84 23.53 35.67 -44.94
CA GLY A 84 23.29 35.04 -43.64
C GLY A 84 24.59 34.94 -42.86
N ARG A 85 24.56 35.23 -41.55
CA ARG A 85 25.69 35.10 -40.60
C ARG A 85 26.53 33.85 -40.92
N ARG A 86 27.76 34.03 -41.42
CA ARG A 86 28.70 32.93 -41.62
C ARG A 86 28.97 32.28 -40.26
N VAL A 87 28.52 31.03 -40.10
CA VAL A 87 28.96 30.17 -39.00
C VAL A 87 30.46 30.00 -39.15
N GLN A 88 31.22 30.30 -38.09
CA GLN A 88 32.66 30.11 -38.07
C GLN A 88 32.95 28.61 -38.23
N GLN A 89 33.54 28.24 -39.37
CA GLN A 89 33.93 26.87 -39.65
C GLN A 89 35.31 26.64 -39.05
N HIS A 90 35.34 25.98 -37.90
CA HIS A 90 36.57 25.60 -37.23
C HIS A 90 37.23 24.41 -37.94
N SER A 91 38.55 24.42 -38.04
CA SER A 91 39.32 23.34 -38.68
C SER A 91 39.28 22.07 -37.82
N GLY A 92 39.59 20.91 -38.41
CA GLY A 92 39.62 19.64 -37.68
C GLY A 92 40.60 19.63 -36.50
N GLU A 93 41.71 20.36 -36.62
CA GLU A 93 42.73 20.50 -35.58
C GLU A 93 42.20 21.36 -34.42
N GLU A 94 41.52 22.46 -34.70
CA GLU A 94 40.88 23.32 -33.68
C GLU A 94 39.80 22.56 -32.88
N TRP A 95 39.07 21.64 -33.54
CA TRP A 95 38.12 20.77 -32.85
C TRP A 95 38.82 19.77 -31.94
N GLU A 96 39.95 19.21 -32.35
CA GLU A 96 40.69 18.22 -31.55
C GLU A 96 41.37 18.87 -30.33
N GLU A 97 41.87 20.11 -30.46
CA GLU A 97 42.35 20.91 -29.32
C GLU A 97 41.23 21.17 -28.30
N MET A 98 40.03 21.51 -28.80
CA MET A 98 38.85 21.75 -27.97
C MET A 98 38.24 20.47 -27.40
N ARG A 99 38.60 19.28 -27.90
CA ARG A 99 38.01 18.00 -27.50
C ARG A 99 38.12 17.76 -25.99
N SER A 100 39.28 18.03 -25.41
CA SER A 100 39.52 17.81 -23.96
C SER A 100 38.65 18.73 -23.09
N ILE A 101 38.50 19.99 -23.47
CA ILE A 101 37.68 20.98 -22.77
C ILE A 101 36.19 20.65 -22.92
N LEU A 102 35.77 20.25 -24.12
CA LEU A 102 34.39 19.86 -24.39
C LEU A 102 34.03 18.55 -23.68
N HIS A 103 34.97 17.59 -23.56
CA HIS A 103 34.79 16.39 -22.75
C HIS A 103 34.55 16.76 -21.28
N ARG A 104 35.41 17.61 -20.70
CA ARG A 104 35.26 18.08 -19.33
C ARG A 104 33.89 18.73 -19.10
N TRP A 105 33.49 19.65 -19.96
CA TRP A 105 32.21 20.35 -19.78
C TRP A 105 30.98 19.49 -20.02
N TYR A 106 31.02 18.62 -21.02
CA TYR A 106 29.85 17.86 -21.46
C TYR A 106 29.68 16.53 -20.73
N ILE A 107 30.78 15.88 -20.34
CA ILE A 107 30.80 14.57 -19.67
C ILE A 107 31.12 14.70 -18.18
N GLU A 108 32.19 15.42 -17.79
CA GLU A 108 32.63 15.49 -16.39
C GLU A 108 31.79 16.48 -15.56
N GLU A 109 31.48 17.66 -16.10
CA GLU A 109 30.65 18.70 -15.47
C GLU A 109 29.15 18.58 -15.81
N GLU A 110 28.77 17.60 -16.64
CA GLU A 110 27.39 17.28 -17.07
C GLU A 110 26.57 18.46 -17.65
N LEU A 111 27.21 19.50 -18.18
CA LEU A 111 26.52 20.70 -18.64
C LEU A 111 25.59 20.40 -19.84
N PRO A 112 24.38 20.99 -19.89
CA PRO A 112 23.52 20.89 -21.06
C PRO A 112 24.24 21.42 -22.30
N LEU A 113 24.07 20.76 -23.45
CA LEU A 113 24.72 21.15 -24.71
C LEU A 113 24.55 22.64 -25.04
N LYS A 114 23.42 23.24 -24.68
CA LYS A 114 23.16 24.68 -24.85
C LYS A 114 24.16 25.55 -24.06
N LYS A 115 24.45 25.19 -22.80
CA LYS A 115 25.44 25.88 -21.95
C LYS A 115 26.87 25.62 -22.41
N VAL A 116 27.17 24.42 -22.90
CA VAL A 116 28.49 24.11 -23.48
C VAL A 116 28.78 24.97 -24.71
N ILE A 117 27.78 25.15 -25.59
CA ILE A 117 27.89 26.01 -26.77
C ILE A 117 28.04 27.48 -26.38
N GLU A 118 27.35 27.92 -25.33
CA GLU A 118 27.44 29.28 -24.80
C GLU A 118 28.85 29.56 -24.24
N LYS A 119 29.37 28.69 -23.36
CA LYS A 119 30.74 28.78 -22.83
C LYS A 119 31.82 28.69 -23.91
N ALA A 120 31.61 27.86 -24.94
CA ALA A 120 32.55 27.78 -26.06
C ALA A 120 32.55 29.06 -26.90
N ARG A 121 31.36 29.66 -27.10
CA ARG A 121 31.22 30.95 -27.81
C ARG A 121 31.86 32.10 -27.05
N GLU A 122 31.77 32.12 -25.72
CA GLU A 122 32.46 33.10 -24.86
C GLU A 122 33.99 33.03 -25.01
N ARG A 123 34.52 31.87 -25.40
CA ARG A 123 35.94 31.65 -25.69
C ARG A 123 36.31 31.82 -27.16
N GLY A 124 35.43 32.44 -27.96
CA GLY A 124 35.66 32.67 -29.38
C GLY A 124 35.47 31.44 -30.28
N PHE A 125 34.98 30.31 -29.73
CA PHE A 125 34.73 29.08 -30.48
C PHE A 125 33.23 28.95 -30.79
N GLY A 126 32.82 29.51 -31.93
CA GLY A 126 31.42 29.67 -32.33
C GLY A 126 30.95 28.68 -33.40
N ALA A 127 30.44 27.52 -32.98
CA ALA A 127 29.88 26.52 -33.91
C ALA A 127 28.38 26.24 -33.71
N THR A 128 27.75 25.60 -34.70
CA THR A 128 26.32 25.22 -34.61
C THR A 128 26.10 23.98 -33.76
N SER A 129 24.93 23.86 -33.12
CA SER A 129 24.57 22.69 -32.31
C SER A 129 24.68 21.37 -33.07
N LYS A 130 24.46 21.37 -34.39
CA LYS A 130 24.62 20.18 -35.24
C LYS A 130 26.09 19.76 -35.37
N MET A 131 27.03 20.70 -35.46
CA MET A 131 28.46 20.42 -35.54
C MET A 131 28.99 19.78 -34.24
N TYR A 132 28.64 20.34 -33.08
CA TYR A 132 29.00 19.72 -31.79
C TYR A 132 28.46 18.31 -31.67
N LYS A 133 27.20 18.07 -32.04
CA LYS A 133 26.61 16.73 -32.01
C LYS A 133 27.33 15.76 -32.93
N SER A 134 27.77 16.21 -34.10
CA SER A 134 28.54 15.40 -35.05
C SER A 134 29.91 15.01 -34.49
N HIS A 135 30.66 15.99 -33.95
CA HIS A 135 31.97 15.75 -33.36
C HIS A 135 31.88 14.89 -32.08
N PHE A 136 30.87 15.12 -31.24
CA PHE A 136 30.63 14.30 -30.05
C PHE A 136 30.30 12.85 -30.42
N ALA A 137 29.56 12.63 -31.51
CA ALA A 137 29.32 11.29 -32.03
C ALA A 137 30.60 10.64 -32.57
N SER A 138 31.43 11.35 -33.34
CA SER A 138 32.69 10.81 -33.86
C SER A 138 33.72 10.53 -32.75
N TRP A 139 33.72 11.32 -31.67
CA TRP A 139 34.59 11.12 -30.52
C TRP A 139 34.05 10.13 -29.48
N GLY A 140 32.84 9.59 -29.70
CA GLY A 140 32.22 8.64 -28.78
C GLY A 140 31.75 9.24 -27.45
N PHE A 141 31.51 10.56 -27.39
CA PHE A 141 30.99 11.24 -26.21
C PHE A 141 29.55 10.78 -25.95
N ARG A 142 29.40 9.70 -25.19
CA ARG A 142 28.11 9.24 -24.70
C ARG A 142 27.80 10.01 -23.43
N LYS A 143 26.81 10.90 -23.50
CA LYS A 143 26.14 11.36 -22.29
C LYS A 143 25.58 10.12 -21.60
N CYS A 144 26.19 9.69 -20.51
CA CYS A 144 25.53 8.79 -19.59
C CYS A 144 24.26 9.55 -19.19
N ASN A 145 23.10 9.14 -19.73
CA ASN A 145 21.80 9.63 -19.27
C ASN A 145 21.53 9.08 -17.86
N ARG A 146 22.39 9.39 -16.88
CA ARG A 146 21.97 9.68 -15.52
C ARG A 146 21.42 11.10 -15.60
N THR A 147 20.21 11.29 -16.09
CA THR A 147 19.01 11.27 -15.25
C THR A 147 17.78 10.87 -16.08
N ARG A 148 17.81 9.70 -16.73
CA ARG A 148 16.55 8.95 -16.90
C ARG A 148 16.43 8.07 -15.66
N HIS A 149 15.58 8.51 -14.73
CA HIS A 149 15.31 7.80 -13.48
C HIS A 149 15.21 6.29 -13.77
N PRO A 150 15.93 5.41 -13.07
CA PRO A 150 15.86 3.95 -13.28
C PRO A 150 14.41 3.45 -13.32
N ILE A 151 13.56 4.11 -12.53
CA ILE A 151 12.10 3.94 -12.48
C ILE A 151 11.44 4.20 -13.82
N ARG A 152 11.77 5.29 -14.54
CA ARG A 152 11.18 5.58 -15.87
C ARG A 152 11.68 4.65 -16.95
N GLN A 153 12.93 4.18 -16.89
CA GLN A 153 13.44 3.23 -17.88
C GLN A 153 12.86 1.83 -17.66
N ALA A 154 12.69 1.42 -16.41
CA ALA A 154 11.94 0.22 -16.05
C ALA A 154 10.45 0.36 -16.43
N GLN A 155 9.84 1.53 -16.17
CA GLN A 155 8.46 1.82 -16.58
C GLN A 155 8.31 1.83 -18.10
N ASP A 156 9.25 2.40 -18.87
CA ASP A 156 9.20 2.42 -20.33
C ASP A 156 9.44 1.02 -20.94
N GLN A 157 10.29 0.20 -20.32
CA GLN A 157 10.43 -1.22 -20.67
C GLN A 157 9.17 -2.03 -20.32
N ILE A 158 8.54 -1.77 -19.17
CA ILE A 158 7.25 -2.36 -18.77
C ILE A 158 6.12 -1.90 -19.70
N ARG A 159 6.12 -0.63 -20.13
CA ARG A 159 5.19 -0.06 -21.12
C ARG A 159 5.34 -0.68 -22.50
N TYR A 160 6.55 -1.13 -22.86
CA TYR A 160 6.81 -1.81 -24.13
C TYR A 160 6.36 -3.29 -24.12
N ILE A 161 6.30 -3.91 -22.93
CA ILE A 161 5.92 -5.33 -22.75
C ILE A 161 4.42 -5.49 -22.43
N ALA A 162 3.77 -4.49 -21.83
CA ALA A 162 2.35 -4.51 -21.48
C ALA A 162 1.47 -3.96 -22.62
N THR A 163 0.30 -4.57 -22.85
CA THR A 163 -0.68 -3.98 -23.78
C THR A 163 -1.10 -2.59 -23.28
N PRO A 164 -1.38 -1.61 -24.17
CA PRO A 164 -1.81 -0.27 -23.76
C PRO A 164 -3.02 -0.29 -22.80
N LYS A 165 -3.92 -1.27 -22.98
CA LYS A 165 -5.06 -1.51 -22.09
C LYS A 165 -4.63 -1.93 -20.69
N LYS A 166 -3.72 -2.90 -20.55
CA LYS A 166 -3.19 -3.34 -19.24
C LYS A 166 -2.53 -2.18 -18.49
N LEU A 167 -1.71 -1.39 -19.18
CA LEU A 167 -1.05 -0.23 -18.58
C LEU A 167 -2.06 0.81 -18.08
N TYR A 168 -3.08 1.12 -18.90
CA TYR A 168 -4.13 2.05 -18.51
C TYR A 168 -4.78 1.67 -17.18
N HIS A 169 -5.17 0.41 -17.00
CA HIS A 169 -5.81 -0.03 -15.75
C HIS A 169 -4.84 -0.06 -14.56
N LEU A 170 -3.56 -0.40 -14.79
CA LEU A 170 -2.54 -0.29 -13.73
C LEU A 170 -2.29 1.16 -13.29
N GLU A 171 -2.35 2.12 -14.21
CA GLU A 171 -2.27 3.55 -13.89
C GLU A 171 -3.57 4.05 -13.24
N ALA A 172 -4.74 3.62 -13.73
CA ALA A 172 -6.04 3.95 -13.15
C ALA A 172 -6.18 3.44 -11.71
N MET A 173 -5.61 2.26 -11.40
CA MET A 173 -5.54 1.73 -10.03
C MET A 173 -4.83 2.70 -9.08
N VAL A 174 -3.71 3.29 -9.52
CA VAL A 174 -2.97 4.28 -8.73
C VAL A 174 -3.87 5.50 -8.46
N TRP A 175 -4.52 6.05 -9.49
CA TRP A 175 -5.40 7.20 -9.33
C TRP A 175 -6.60 6.91 -8.42
N ALA A 176 -7.29 5.80 -8.64
CA ALA A 176 -8.42 5.38 -7.81
C ALA A 176 -8.04 5.22 -6.33
N THR A 177 -6.84 4.68 -6.06
CA THR A 177 -6.31 4.55 -4.70
C THR A 177 -6.02 5.91 -4.07
N ARG A 178 -5.41 6.84 -4.82
CA ARG A 178 -5.14 8.19 -4.32
C ARG A 178 -6.41 8.95 -3.99
N ASP A 179 -7.40 8.86 -4.87
CA ASP A 179 -8.71 9.49 -4.70
C ASP A 179 -9.42 8.90 -3.47
N TYR A 180 -9.30 7.59 -3.25
CA TYR A 180 -9.79 6.95 -2.04
C TYR A 180 -9.19 7.53 -0.79
N VAL A 181 -7.87 7.53 -0.66
CA VAL A 181 -7.19 8.01 0.55
C VAL A 181 -7.53 9.48 0.81
N ARG A 182 -7.51 10.33 -0.23
CA ARG A 182 -7.85 11.75 -0.11
C ARG A 182 -9.28 11.98 0.37
N ALA A 183 -10.23 11.28 -0.24
CA ALA A 183 -11.63 11.41 0.14
C ALA A 183 -11.89 11.03 1.60
N GLN A 184 -11.10 10.13 2.21
CA GLN A 184 -11.30 9.79 3.62
C GLN A 184 -11.17 11.04 4.51
N PHE A 185 -10.15 11.85 4.26
CA PHE A 185 -9.90 13.08 5.02
C PHE A 185 -10.73 14.26 4.52
N ASP A 186 -10.92 14.38 3.21
CA ASP A 186 -11.50 15.58 2.60
C ASP A 186 -13.05 15.56 2.63
N SER A 187 -13.68 14.39 2.50
CA SER A 187 -15.15 14.28 2.37
C SER A 187 -15.82 13.32 3.35
N HIS A 188 -15.11 12.33 3.89
CA HIS A 188 -15.68 11.35 4.83
C HIS A 188 -15.51 11.71 6.30
N GLY A 189 -14.92 12.88 6.58
CA GLY A 189 -14.87 13.48 7.92
C GLY A 189 -13.90 12.80 8.89
N TRP A 190 -12.89 12.09 8.38
CA TRP A 190 -11.80 11.57 9.19
C TRP A 190 -10.81 12.67 9.53
N ILE A 191 -10.48 12.77 10.82
CA ILE A 191 -9.50 13.70 11.34
C ILE A 191 -8.34 12.87 11.87
N ALA A 192 -7.13 13.18 11.42
CA ALA A 192 -5.93 12.56 11.93
C ALA A 192 -5.59 13.15 13.31
N THR A 193 -5.30 12.27 14.28
CA THR A 193 -4.62 12.66 15.52
C THR A 193 -3.13 12.35 15.38
N SER A 194 -2.34 12.60 16.42
CA SER A 194 -0.89 12.30 16.39
C SER A 194 -0.59 10.82 16.15
N PHE A 195 -1.46 9.90 16.60
CA PHE A 195 -1.19 8.46 16.55
C PHE A 195 -2.34 7.62 15.97
N THR A 196 -3.53 8.19 15.76
CA THR A 196 -4.75 7.49 15.35
C THR A 196 -5.63 8.33 14.42
N TYR A 197 -6.85 7.86 14.16
CA TYR A 197 -7.89 8.61 13.46
C TYR A 197 -9.10 8.81 14.37
N GLU A 198 -9.73 9.96 14.23
CA GLU A 198 -11.00 10.28 14.85
C GLU A 198 -12.06 10.57 13.79
N LYS A 199 -13.31 10.22 14.11
CA LYS A 199 -14.48 10.54 13.28
C LYS A 199 -15.55 11.15 14.16
N LYS A 200 -16.13 12.27 13.72
CA LYS A 200 -17.18 13.00 14.46
C LYS A 200 -18.41 12.15 14.81
N GLN A 201 -18.65 11.05 14.08
CA GLN A 201 -19.66 10.06 14.40
C GLN A 201 -18.98 8.69 14.48
N LYS A 202 -19.20 7.96 15.59
CA LYS A 202 -18.69 6.58 15.75
C LYS A 202 -19.17 5.78 14.53
N PRO A 203 -18.26 5.21 13.70
CA PRO A 203 -18.69 4.28 12.67
C PRO A 203 -19.45 3.15 13.38
N PRO A 204 -20.63 2.74 12.91
CA PRO A 204 -21.34 1.64 13.57
C PRO A 204 -20.44 0.39 13.64
N LYS A 205 -20.69 -0.50 14.61
CA LYS A 205 -19.88 -1.71 14.80
C LYS A 205 -19.97 -2.57 13.53
N TRP A 206 -18.99 -2.47 12.64
CA TRP A 206 -18.99 -3.27 11.41
C TRP A 206 -17.60 -3.50 10.84
N PHE A 207 -17.47 -4.73 10.35
CA PHE A 207 -16.37 -5.28 9.60
C PHE A 207 -15.11 -5.56 10.41
N ASP A 208 -15.09 -6.75 11.03
CA ASP A 208 -13.92 -7.29 11.72
C ASP A 208 -12.92 -7.84 10.68
N LEU A 209 -12.10 -6.93 10.12
CA LEU A 209 -10.99 -7.25 9.22
C LEU A 209 -10.06 -8.29 9.84
N ARG A 210 -9.88 -8.24 11.16
CA ARG A 210 -9.08 -9.19 11.91
C ARG A 210 -9.71 -10.57 11.89
N ALA A 211 -11.01 -10.71 12.13
CA ALA A 211 -11.70 -12.01 12.03
C ALA A 211 -11.54 -12.60 10.62
N ALA A 212 -11.69 -11.78 9.57
CA ALA A 212 -11.44 -12.21 8.20
C ALA A 212 -9.97 -12.64 8.00
N GLU A 213 -9.00 -11.87 8.50
CA GLU A 213 -7.58 -12.21 8.41
C GLU A 213 -7.28 -13.55 9.12
N ILE A 214 -7.83 -13.78 10.31
CA ILE A 214 -7.65 -15.02 11.09
C ILE A 214 -8.19 -16.22 10.30
N GLN A 215 -9.42 -16.12 9.77
CA GLN A 215 -10.02 -17.20 8.96
C GLN A 215 -9.17 -17.49 7.72
N LEU A 216 -8.67 -16.46 7.04
CA LEU A 216 -7.82 -16.62 5.87
C LEU A 216 -6.48 -17.29 6.23
N LEU A 217 -5.80 -16.84 7.29
CA LEU A 217 -4.57 -17.45 7.77
C LEU A 217 -4.77 -18.91 8.19
N TYR A 218 -5.85 -19.20 8.90
CA TYR A 218 -6.18 -20.56 9.33
C TYR A 218 -6.46 -21.48 8.14
N SER A 219 -7.15 -20.98 7.10
CA SER A 219 -7.35 -21.75 5.86
C SER A 219 -6.03 -22.05 5.14
N MET A 220 -5.09 -21.10 5.11
CA MET A 220 -3.75 -21.32 4.54
C MET A 220 -2.99 -22.38 5.34
N HIS A 221 -3.05 -22.32 6.67
CA HIS A 221 -2.46 -23.33 7.56
C HIS A 221 -3.06 -24.72 7.27
N GLN A 222 -4.38 -24.85 7.21
CA GLN A 222 -5.05 -26.12 6.90
C GLN A 222 -4.67 -26.67 5.51
N MET A 223 -4.51 -25.80 4.50
CA MET A 223 -4.03 -26.20 3.18
C MET A 223 -2.60 -26.74 3.23
N GLN A 224 -1.69 -26.10 3.98
CA GLN A 224 -0.32 -26.57 4.17
C GLN A 224 -0.27 -27.93 4.87
N GLN A 225 -1.20 -28.17 5.80
CA GLN A 225 -1.38 -29.47 6.48
C GLN A 225 -2.08 -30.53 5.62
N ARG A 226 -2.28 -30.27 4.32
CA ARG A 226 -2.98 -31.17 3.38
C ARG A 226 -4.42 -31.50 3.81
N GLN A 227 -5.12 -30.54 4.44
CA GLN A 227 -6.52 -30.66 4.85
C GLN A 227 -7.44 -29.73 4.02
N PRO A 228 -7.57 -29.94 2.69
CA PRO A 228 -8.27 -29.01 1.81
C PRO A 228 -9.76 -28.86 2.10
N SER A 229 -10.45 -29.93 2.54
CA SER A 229 -11.89 -29.86 2.86
C SER A 229 -12.17 -28.90 4.02
N LYS A 230 -11.37 -28.96 5.09
CA LYS A 230 -11.48 -28.04 6.23
C LYS A 230 -11.10 -26.62 5.83
N ALA A 231 -10.06 -26.47 5.00
CA ALA A 231 -9.65 -25.17 4.49
C ALA A 231 -10.78 -24.47 3.71
N ILE A 232 -11.52 -25.21 2.88
CA ILE A 232 -12.67 -24.69 2.13
C ILE A 232 -13.80 -24.27 3.08
N GLU A 233 -14.08 -25.04 4.12
CA GLU A 233 -15.06 -24.67 5.15
C GLU A 233 -14.68 -23.38 5.86
N THR A 234 -13.42 -23.25 6.29
CA THR A 234 -12.88 -22.02 6.89
C THR A 234 -12.94 -20.84 5.92
N LEU A 235 -12.65 -21.06 4.62
CA LEU A 235 -12.77 -20.02 3.60
C LEU A 235 -14.20 -19.52 3.43
N ASN A 236 -15.21 -20.36 3.62
CA ASN A 236 -16.60 -19.91 3.59
C ASN A 236 -16.90 -18.93 4.75
N ASN A 237 -16.33 -19.15 5.93
CA ASN A 237 -16.43 -18.21 7.05
C ASN A 237 -15.73 -16.88 6.72
N PHE A 238 -14.54 -16.95 6.11
CA PHE A 238 -13.84 -15.76 5.60
C PHE A 238 -14.72 -14.98 4.61
N PHE A 239 -15.29 -15.64 3.60
CA PHE A 239 -16.20 -14.98 2.66
C PHE A 239 -17.41 -14.40 3.39
N GLY A 240 -18.00 -15.13 4.35
CA GLY A 240 -19.07 -14.64 5.22
C GLY A 240 -18.72 -13.32 5.92
N CYS A 241 -17.51 -13.20 6.48
CA CYS A 241 -17.02 -11.93 7.03
C CYS A 241 -16.93 -10.81 5.99
N LEU A 242 -16.65 -11.16 4.72
CA LEU A 242 -16.59 -10.23 3.59
C LEU A 242 -17.97 -9.87 2.98
N MET A 243 -19.03 -10.64 3.26
CA MET A 243 -20.35 -10.48 2.63
C MET A 243 -21.17 -9.29 3.17
N HIS A 244 -20.79 -8.68 4.30
CA HIS A 244 -21.52 -7.55 4.87
C HIS A 244 -21.05 -6.20 4.28
N THR A 245 -22.02 -5.42 3.80
CA THR A 245 -21.84 -4.44 2.71
C THR A 245 -21.72 -2.97 3.15
N ALA A 246 -21.30 -2.68 4.37
CA ALA A 246 -21.16 -1.30 4.85
C ALA A 246 -19.75 -0.63 4.73
N PRO A 247 -18.67 -1.21 4.16
CA PRO A 247 -17.36 -1.13 4.82
C PRO A 247 -16.38 -0.09 4.25
N TYR A 248 -16.74 0.74 3.27
CA TYR A 248 -15.70 1.42 2.46
C TYR A 248 -15.17 2.77 2.97
N ARG A 249 -15.46 3.17 4.20
CA ARG A 249 -15.23 4.55 4.68
C ARG A 249 -14.29 4.64 5.87
N HIS A 250 -13.22 3.86 5.88
CA HIS A 250 -12.15 3.94 6.90
C HIS A 250 -10.77 4.11 6.21
N PRO A 251 -9.90 5.06 6.63
CA PRO A 251 -8.59 5.32 6.02
C PRO A 251 -7.72 4.09 5.84
N THR A 252 -7.85 3.13 6.76
CA THR A 252 -6.98 1.96 6.83
C THR A 252 -7.51 0.73 6.07
N LEU A 253 -8.79 0.73 5.69
CA LEU A 253 -9.45 -0.43 5.09
C LEU A 253 -8.76 -0.86 3.80
N LEU A 254 -8.33 0.11 2.99
CA LEU A 254 -7.74 -0.16 1.69
C LEU A 254 -6.42 -0.94 1.81
N ASN A 255 -5.62 -0.67 2.85
CA ASN A 255 -4.41 -1.45 3.09
C ASN A 255 -4.76 -2.88 3.51
N GLY A 256 -5.77 -3.06 4.39
CA GLY A 256 -6.23 -4.39 4.73
C GLY A 256 -6.72 -5.17 3.51
N HIS A 257 -7.45 -4.51 2.61
CA HIS A 257 -7.88 -5.08 1.34
C HIS A 257 -6.71 -5.54 0.47
N TRP A 258 -5.64 -4.75 0.33
CA TRP A 258 -4.45 -5.14 -0.42
C TRP A 258 -3.76 -6.36 0.16
N LEU A 259 -3.62 -6.40 1.48
CA LEU A 259 -2.95 -7.49 2.19
C LEU A 259 -3.73 -8.79 2.12
N MET A 260 -5.05 -8.74 2.36
CA MET A 260 -5.92 -9.91 2.22
C MET A 260 -5.89 -10.44 0.77
N SER A 261 -5.98 -9.55 -0.22
CA SER A 261 -5.92 -9.94 -1.62
C SER A 261 -4.59 -10.63 -1.98
N GLN A 262 -3.47 -10.14 -1.42
CA GLN A 262 -2.19 -10.80 -1.60
C GLN A 262 -2.09 -12.16 -0.90
N LYS A 263 -2.67 -12.30 0.30
CA LYS A 263 -2.76 -13.61 0.98
C LYS A 263 -3.60 -14.62 0.20
N ILE A 264 -4.66 -14.17 -0.49
CA ILE A 264 -5.45 -15.04 -1.37
C ILE A 264 -4.62 -15.46 -2.60
N ILE A 265 -3.78 -14.58 -3.17
CA ILE A 265 -2.84 -14.98 -4.22
C ILE A 265 -1.86 -16.05 -3.70
N GLU A 266 -1.32 -15.88 -2.49
CA GLU A 266 -0.48 -16.92 -1.86
C GLU A 266 -1.23 -18.23 -1.67
N LEU A 267 -2.50 -18.17 -1.22
CA LEU A 267 -3.35 -19.33 -1.06
C LEU A 267 -3.62 -20.04 -2.41
N CYS A 268 -3.87 -19.30 -3.49
CA CYS A 268 -3.94 -19.87 -4.85
C CYS A 268 -2.67 -20.64 -5.19
N ALA A 269 -1.49 -20.07 -4.87
CA ALA A 269 -0.22 -20.75 -5.11
C ALA A 269 -0.07 -22.03 -4.28
N ILE A 270 -0.46 -22.01 -3.00
CA ILE A 270 -0.48 -23.20 -2.12
C ILE A 270 -1.44 -24.27 -2.67
N ALA A 271 -2.60 -23.85 -3.19
CA ALA A 271 -3.60 -24.73 -3.77
C ALA A 271 -3.24 -25.27 -5.17
N GLY A 272 -2.18 -24.77 -5.80
CA GLY A 272 -1.83 -25.09 -7.19
C GLY A 272 -2.77 -24.46 -8.23
N ASP A 273 -3.55 -23.44 -7.84
CA ASP A 273 -4.45 -22.67 -8.71
C ASP A 273 -3.65 -21.66 -9.56
N LYS A 274 -3.09 -22.15 -10.66
CA LYS A 274 -2.33 -21.34 -11.63
C LYS A 274 -3.17 -20.24 -12.30
N GLY A 275 -4.49 -20.39 -12.30
CA GLY A 275 -5.42 -19.46 -12.95
C GLY A 275 -5.87 -18.31 -12.06
N LEU A 276 -5.43 -18.28 -10.80
CA LEU A 276 -5.85 -17.30 -9.80
C LEU A 276 -7.39 -17.23 -9.69
N GLY A 277 -8.06 -18.37 -9.83
CA GLY A 277 -9.52 -18.48 -9.85
C GLY A 277 -10.17 -17.96 -8.57
N LEU A 278 -9.60 -18.27 -7.40
CA LEU A 278 -10.15 -17.83 -6.11
C LEU A 278 -10.19 -16.30 -5.98
N ILE A 279 -9.06 -15.62 -6.23
CA ILE A 279 -8.99 -14.15 -6.15
C ILE A 279 -9.83 -13.49 -7.25
N ARG A 280 -9.90 -14.07 -8.45
CA ARG A 280 -10.75 -13.56 -9.53
C ARG A 280 -12.23 -13.61 -9.16
N SER A 281 -12.69 -14.70 -8.54
CA SER A 281 -14.06 -14.81 -8.05
C SER A 281 -14.36 -13.78 -6.97
N LEU A 282 -13.44 -13.57 -6.02
CA LEU A 282 -13.61 -12.54 -4.98
C LEU A 282 -13.70 -11.14 -5.59
N VAL A 283 -12.74 -10.78 -6.44
CA VAL A 283 -12.68 -9.45 -7.07
C VAL A 283 -13.92 -9.20 -7.93
N ASN A 284 -14.36 -10.21 -8.69
CA ASN A 284 -15.56 -10.10 -9.50
C ASN A 284 -16.82 -9.88 -8.65
N TYR A 285 -16.94 -10.64 -7.55
CA TYR A 285 -18.01 -10.46 -6.58
C TYR A 285 -17.99 -9.07 -5.94
N GLN A 286 -16.84 -8.61 -5.46
CA GLN A 286 -16.66 -7.29 -4.86
C GLN A 286 -16.98 -6.16 -5.85
N ALA A 287 -16.59 -6.30 -7.12
CA ALA A 287 -16.95 -5.37 -8.17
C ALA A 287 -18.46 -5.39 -8.47
N GLY A 288 -19.10 -6.56 -8.46
CA GLY A 288 -20.56 -6.70 -8.56
C GLY A 288 -21.29 -5.93 -7.45
N ILE A 289 -20.88 -6.17 -6.20
CA ILE A 289 -21.39 -5.46 -5.02
C ILE A 289 -21.12 -3.95 -5.14
N ALA A 290 -19.94 -3.55 -5.60
CA ALA A 290 -19.60 -2.14 -5.82
C ALA A 290 -20.52 -1.47 -6.85
N ARG A 291 -20.90 -2.16 -7.93
CA ARG A 291 -21.84 -1.62 -8.93
C ARG A 291 -23.24 -1.39 -8.36
N ILE A 292 -23.68 -2.24 -7.44
CA ILE A 292 -25.02 -2.19 -6.85
C ILE A 292 -25.09 -1.18 -5.71
N LEU A 293 -24.12 -1.23 -4.79
CA LEU A 293 -24.19 -0.53 -3.50
C LEU A 293 -23.41 0.77 -3.46
N LEU A 294 -22.35 0.89 -4.27
CA LEU A 294 -21.54 2.10 -4.32
C LEU A 294 -22.01 2.97 -5.48
N ARG A 295 -22.58 4.13 -5.12
CA ARG A 295 -22.96 5.16 -6.08
C ARG A 295 -21.72 5.74 -6.76
N GLY A 296 -21.90 6.44 -7.88
CA GLY A 296 -20.82 6.89 -8.77
C GLY A 296 -19.75 7.82 -8.17
N LEU A 297 -19.90 8.28 -6.92
CA LEU A 297 -18.94 9.16 -6.23
C LEU A 297 -18.14 8.47 -5.12
N GLU A 298 -18.38 7.18 -4.83
CA GLU A 298 -17.63 6.45 -3.79
C GLU A 298 -16.26 6.02 -4.35
N PRO A 299 -15.13 6.53 -3.83
CA PRO A 299 -13.82 6.27 -4.42
C PRO A 299 -13.41 4.80 -4.43
N MET A 300 -13.87 4.04 -3.42
CA MET A 300 -13.58 2.61 -3.31
C MET A 300 -14.21 1.79 -4.44
N ARG A 301 -15.31 2.30 -5.01
CA ARG A 301 -15.93 1.71 -6.19
C ARG A 301 -14.92 1.58 -7.32
N ASN A 302 -14.15 2.64 -7.57
CA ASN A 302 -13.19 2.66 -8.68
C ASN A 302 -12.06 1.66 -8.42
N VAL A 303 -11.55 1.57 -7.19
CA VAL A 303 -10.55 0.58 -6.80
C VAL A 303 -11.03 -0.85 -7.09
N LEU A 304 -12.24 -1.20 -6.68
CA LEU A 304 -12.81 -2.54 -6.88
C LEU A 304 -13.06 -2.84 -8.36
N LEU A 305 -13.56 -1.86 -9.12
CA LEU A 305 -13.81 -2.02 -10.55
C LEU A 305 -12.52 -2.16 -11.37
N GLU A 306 -11.50 -1.35 -11.07
CA GLU A 306 -10.20 -1.47 -11.75
C GLU A 306 -9.54 -2.81 -11.43
N THR A 307 -9.70 -3.33 -10.22
CA THR A 307 -9.20 -4.67 -9.86
C THR A 307 -9.88 -5.75 -10.70
N ASP A 308 -11.20 -5.67 -10.89
CA ASP A 308 -11.98 -6.60 -11.72
C ASP A 308 -11.59 -6.51 -13.20
N GLU A 309 -11.37 -5.32 -13.74
CA GLU A 309 -10.89 -5.16 -15.12
C GLU A 309 -9.48 -5.74 -15.32
N ILE A 310 -8.55 -5.49 -14.40
CA ILE A 310 -7.21 -6.09 -14.44
C ILE A 310 -7.30 -7.61 -14.40
N SER A 311 -8.16 -8.16 -13.53
CA SER A 311 -8.38 -9.60 -13.40
C SER A 311 -8.87 -10.28 -14.69
N LYS A 312 -9.59 -9.55 -15.55
CA LYS A 312 -10.09 -10.04 -16.84
C LYS A 312 -9.05 -9.94 -17.95
N ILE A 313 -8.22 -8.91 -17.91
CA ILE A 313 -7.20 -8.65 -18.94
C ILE A 313 -6.01 -9.58 -18.74
N ASP A 314 -5.47 -9.60 -17.53
CA ASP A 314 -4.29 -10.37 -17.17
C ASP A 314 -4.31 -10.64 -15.66
N PRO A 315 -4.86 -11.78 -15.20
CA PRO A 315 -4.89 -12.13 -13.79
C PRO A 315 -3.53 -12.08 -13.10
N LEU A 316 -2.45 -12.39 -13.82
CA LEU A 316 -1.09 -12.38 -13.27
C LEU A 316 -0.61 -10.97 -12.92
N SER A 317 -1.28 -9.94 -13.45
CA SER A 317 -1.02 -8.53 -13.11
C SER A 317 -1.67 -8.08 -11.81
N LEU A 318 -2.54 -8.88 -11.18
CA LEU A 318 -3.18 -8.51 -9.92
C LEU A 318 -2.14 -8.22 -8.82
N GLY A 319 -1.09 -9.02 -8.72
CA GLY A 319 0.01 -8.78 -7.77
C GLY A 319 0.69 -7.42 -7.98
N GLN A 320 0.86 -6.98 -9.25
CA GLN A 320 1.41 -5.67 -9.59
C GLN A 320 0.40 -4.55 -9.30
N ALA A 321 -0.88 -4.78 -9.54
CA ALA A 321 -1.94 -3.83 -9.24
C ALA A 321 -2.03 -3.54 -7.74
N PHE A 322 -1.99 -4.58 -6.91
CA PHE A 322 -1.99 -4.47 -5.45
C PHE A 322 -0.72 -3.79 -4.92
N HIS A 323 0.45 -4.10 -5.50
CA HIS A 323 1.68 -3.36 -5.21
C HIS A 323 1.51 -1.86 -5.48
N ASN A 324 1.01 -1.51 -6.67
CA ASN A 324 0.84 -0.12 -7.09
C ASN A 324 -0.19 0.61 -6.22
N GLY A 325 -1.29 -0.07 -5.88
CA GLY A 325 -2.30 0.43 -4.95
C GLY A 325 -1.70 0.71 -3.57
N LEU A 326 -0.99 -0.25 -2.98
CA LEU A 326 -0.38 -0.07 -1.65
C LEU A 326 0.71 1.02 -1.64
N LEU A 327 1.53 1.11 -2.71
CA LEU A 327 2.49 2.20 -2.87
C LEU A 327 1.79 3.56 -2.99
N ALA A 328 0.69 3.64 -3.74
CA ALA A 328 -0.12 4.85 -3.84
C ALA A 328 -0.75 5.23 -2.48
N SER A 329 -1.22 4.25 -1.72
CA SER A 329 -1.71 4.44 -0.35
C SER A 329 -0.60 5.02 0.54
N ALA A 330 0.60 4.43 0.53
CA ALA A 330 1.72 4.87 1.36
C ALA A 330 2.08 6.34 1.10
N ASN A 331 2.25 6.71 -0.17
CA ASN A 331 2.59 8.07 -0.56
C ASN A 331 1.49 9.08 -0.17
N CYS A 332 0.21 8.77 -0.43
CA CYS A 332 -0.87 9.70 -0.10
C CYS A 332 -1.13 9.81 1.41
N LEU A 333 -0.93 8.73 2.19
CA LEU A 333 -1.00 8.80 3.64
C LEU A 333 0.16 9.63 4.19
N GLU A 334 1.38 9.48 3.66
CA GLU A 334 2.54 10.30 4.07
C GLU A 334 2.31 11.78 3.75
N GLU A 335 1.76 12.10 2.57
CA GLU A 335 1.36 13.48 2.20
C GLU A 335 0.34 14.09 3.18
N LYS A 336 -0.61 13.30 3.68
CA LYS A 336 -1.73 13.78 4.52
C LYS A 336 -1.43 13.78 6.01
N LEU A 337 -0.65 12.81 6.50
CA LEU A 337 -0.45 12.54 7.93
C LEU A 337 0.96 12.84 8.41
N GLY A 338 1.90 12.99 7.49
CA GLY A 338 3.32 13.13 7.79
C GLY A 338 4.05 11.78 7.92
N PRO A 339 5.39 11.83 7.83
CA PRO A 339 6.23 10.63 7.64
C PRO A 339 6.36 9.74 8.88
N VAL A 340 6.05 10.24 10.07
CA VAL A 340 6.20 9.51 11.35
C VAL A 340 4.88 8.97 11.89
N HIS A 341 3.74 9.26 11.23
CA HIS A 341 2.45 8.78 11.67
C HIS A 341 2.42 7.24 11.66
N PRO A 342 1.94 6.56 12.73
CA PRO A 342 2.02 5.10 12.86
C PRO A 342 1.47 4.33 11.66
N THR A 343 0.34 4.77 11.12
CA THR A 343 -0.26 4.17 9.93
C THR A 343 0.62 4.29 8.69
N VAL A 344 1.35 5.39 8.52
CA VAL A 344 2.29 5.57 7.39
C VAL A 344 3.43 4.58 7.52
N LEU A 345 4.02 4.49 8.71
CA LEU A 345 5.11 3.56 9.01
C LEU A 345 4.71 2.10 8.74
N LEU A 346 3.56 1.67 9.29
CA LEU A 346 3.03 0.32 9.06
C LEU A 346 2.77 0.05 7.56
N THR A 347 2.26 1.04 6.82
CA THR A 347 2.03 0.91 5.36
C THR A 347 3.34 0.65 4.61
N TRP A 348 4.41 1.36 4.96
CA TRP A 348 5.74 1.17 4.36
C TRP A 348 6.36 -0.18 4.71
N VAL A 349 6.22 -0.64 5.96
CA VAL A 349 6.65 -1.98 6.37
C VAL A 349 5.91 -3.06 5.60
N ASN A 350 4.59 -2.93 5.46
CA ASN A 350 3.76 -3.85 4.68
C ASN A 350 4.20 -3.91 3.21
N LEU A 351 4.45 -2.76 2.57
CA LEU A 351 4.93 -2.71 1.19
C LEU A 351 6.28 -3.44 1.04
N LYS A 352 7.21 -3.22 1.95
CA LYS A 352 8.52 -3.86 1.93
C LYS A 352 8.44 -5.37 2.15
N TRP A 353 7.64 -5.82 3.12
CA TRP A 353 7.53 -7.23 3.47
C TRP A 353 6.88 -8.05 2.35
N TYR A 354 5.69 -7.65 1.91
CA TYR A 354 4.88 -8.45 0.98
C TYR A 354 5.35 -8.36 -0.48
N TRP A 355 6.03 -7.27 -0.86
CA TRP A 355 6.48 -7.06 -2.24
C TRP A 355 8.00 -6.89 -2.41
N LYS A 356 8.80 -7.05 -1.35
CA LYS A 356 10.27 -6.90 -1.38
C LYS A 356 10.72 -5.61 -2.07
N SER A 357 9.94 -4.53 -1.90
CA SER A 357 10.11 -3.33 -2.70
C SER A 357 11.46 -2.65 -2.42
N PRO A 358 12.33 -2.44 -3.42
CA PRO A 358 13.61 -1.75 -3.25
C PRO A 358 13.45 -0.23 -3.05
N ILE A 359 12.21 0.28 -3.20
CA ILE A 359 11.87 1.70 -3.11
C ILE A 359 11.91 2.19 -1.65
N VAL A 360 11.76 1.29 -0.67
CA VAL A 360 11.73 1.66 0.74
C VAL A 360 13.15 1.86 1.26
N GLU A 361 13.55 3.11 1.47
CA GLU A 361 14.83 3.46 2.08
C GLU A 361 14.89 2.98 3.53
N THR A 362 15.66 1.91 3.75
CA THR A 362 15.53 1.08 4.94
C THR A 362 16.01 1.75 6.23
N LYS A 363 17.13 2.46 6.14
CA LYS A 363 17.69 3.16 7.31
C LYS A 363 16.83 4.35 7.74
N GLN A 364 16.18 5.02 6.79
CA GLN A 364 15.29 6.14 7.11
C GLN A 364 14.05 5.68 7.88
N LEU A 365 13.47 4.53 7.52
CA LEU A 365 12.26 4.04 8.18
C LEU A 365 12.51 3.67 9.65
N ALA A 366 13.67 3.07 9.97
CA ALA A 366 14.05 2.81 11.37
C ALA A 366 14.18 4.09 12.21
N VAL A 367 14.75 5.16 11.64
CA VAL A 367 14.83 6.48 12.33
C VAL A 367 13.43 7.03 12.60
N ARG A 368 12.53 6.95 11.62
CA ARG A 368 11.14 7.41 11.79
C ARG A 368 10.38 6.60 12.84
N TYR A 369 10.61 5.28 12.91
CA TYR A 369 10.04 4.45 13.98
C TYR A 369 10.56 4.83 15.37
N LYS A 370 11.87 5.05 15.52
CA LYS A 370 12.45 5.50 16.80
C LYS A 370 11.82 6.81 17.26
N GLN A 371 11.63 7.76 16.32
CA GLN A 371 10.97 9.03 16.62
C GLN A 371 9.51 8.81 17.06
N ALA A 372 8.72 8.07 16.28
CA ALA A 372 7.31 7.83 16.58
C ALA A 372 7.12 7.08 17.91
N LEU A 373 7.99 6.12 18.23
CA LEU A 373 7.96 5.38 19.49
C LEU A 373 8.27 6.30 20.67
N ALA A 374 9.32 7.12 20.58
CA ALA A 374 9.67 8.08 21.65
C ALA A 374 8.56 9.11 21.89
N GLU A 375 7.94 9.63 20.82
CA GLU A 375 6.79 10.54 20.91
C GLU A 375 5.57 9.85 21.56
N SER A 376 5.28 8.60 21.16
CA SER A 376 4.18 7.82 21.72
C SER A 376 4.39 7.51 23.20
N GLU A 377 5.61 7.11 23.59
CA GLU A 377 5.97 6.86 24.99
C GLU A 377 5.84 8.12 25.85
N ALA A 378 6.24 9.28 25.34
CA ALA A 378 6.14 10.54 26.06
C ALA A 378 4.69 11.02 26.24
N VAL A 379 3.81 10.79 25.24
CA VAL A 379 2.43 11.31 25.24
C VAL A 379 1.44 10.32 25.86
N LEU A 380 1.54 9.03 25.51
CA LEU A 380 0.58 7.99 25.89
C LEU A 380 1.10 7.07 27.00
N GLY A 381 2.43 6.97 27.15
CA GLY A 381 3.09 6.05 28.06
C GLY A 381 3.53 4.74 27.40
N PRO A 382 4.46 3.99 28.04
CA PRO A 382 5.08 2.80 27.48
C PRO A 382 4.12 1.61 27.30
N ASN A 383 3.10 1.52 28.17
CA ASN A 383 2.11 0.43 28.19
C ASN A 383 0.80 0.80 27.47
N ASP A 384 0.69 1.98 26.84
CA ASP A 384 -0.49 2.28 26.02
C ASP A 384 -0.54 1.32 24.81
N PRO A 385 -1.73 0.79 24.48
CA PRO A 385 -1.97 -0.01 23.30
C PRO A 385 -1.26 0.44 22.03
N MET A 386 -1.31 1.74 21.71
CA MET A 386 -0.73 2.31 20.50
C MET A 386 0.80 2.32 20.56
N THR A 387 1.39 2.51 21.74
CA THR A 387 2.84 2.41 21.96
C THR A 387 3.33 0.97 21.75
N ILE A 388 2.62 -0.02 22.32
CA ILE A 388 2.93 -1.45 22.12
C ILE A 388 2.77 -1.84 20.64
N CYS A 389 1.75 -1.29 19.97
CA CYS A 389 1.54 -1.44 18.53
C CYS A 389 2.76 -0.94 17.72
N LEU A 390 3.26 0.26 18.01
CA LEU A 390 4.44 0.82 17.36
C LEU A 390 5.70 0.00 17.65
N LEU A 391 5.89 -0.41 18.91
CA LEU A 391 7.01 -1.25 19.33
C LEU A 391 7.00 -2.58 18.56
N HIS A 392 5.85 -3.25 18.49
CA HIS A 392 5.66 -4.47 17.72
C HIS A 392 6.07 -4.30 16.24
N ASP A 393 5.52 -3.28 15.57
CA ASP A 393 5.78 -3.07 14.15
C ASP A 393 7.25 -2.70 13.90
N PHE A 394 7.89 -2.00 14.85
CA PHE A 394 9.31 -1.66 14.78
C PHE A 394 10.21 -2.88 15.01
N THR A 395 9.94 -3.70 16.03
CA THR A 395 10.67 -4.96 16.28
C THR A 395 10.57 -5.88 15.08
N HIS A 396 9.37 -6.04 14.50
CA HIS A 396 9.18 -6.76 13.25
C HIS A 396 10.05 -6.17 12.13
N TYR A 397 10.04 -4.85 11.97
CA TYR A 397 10.83 -4.21 10.93
C TYR A 397 12.34 -4.44 11.06
N LEU A 398 12.88 -4.35 12.28
CA LEU A 398 14.30 -4.63 12.55
C LEU A 398 14.64 -6.07 12.20
N PHE A 399 13.86 -7.02 12.72
CA PHE A 399 14.12 -8.45 12.55
C PHE A 399 13.96 -8.91 11.09
N TYR A 400 12.80 -8.63 10.50
CA TYR A 400 12.37 -9.19 9.22
C TYR A 400 12.60 -8.25 8.03
N GLY A 401 12.56 -6.94 8.27
CA GLY A 401 12.71 -5.94 7.23
C GLY A 401 14.17 -5.68 6.85
N ILE A 402 15.02 -5.43 7.84
CA ILE A 402 16.41 -5.02 7.59
C ILE A 402 17.45 -6.02 8.12
N GLY A 403 17.03 -7.01 8.91
CA GLY A 403 17.92 -8.04 9.45
C GLY A 403 18.84 -7.52 10.55
N ASP A 404 18.43 -6.47 11.27
CA ASP A 404 19.13 -5.94 12.44
C ASP A 404 18.77 -6.80 13.66
N GLN A 405 19.53 -7.88 13.85
CA GLN A 405 19.28 -8.87 14.89
C GLN A 405 19.55 -8.32 16.29
N ASP A 406 20.60 -7.51 16.46
CA ASP A 406 20.96 -6.93 17.76
C ASP A 406 19.89 -5.94 18.23
N GLY A 407 19.48 -5.02 17.35
CA GLY A 407 18.41 -4.08 17.66
C GLY A 407 17.06 -4.77 17.86
N ALA A 408 16.77 -5.82 17.08
CA ALA A 408 15.53 -6.60 17.27
C ALA A 408 15.52 -7.37 18.60
N ARG A 409 16.66 -7.91 19.04
CA ARG A 409 16.76 -8.64 20.32
C ARG A 409 16.48 -7.72 21.51
N GLU A 410 16.98 -6.49 21.48
CA GLU A 410 16.67 -5.49 22.53
C GLU A 410 15.17 -5.18 22.58
N LEU A 411 14.56 -4.90 21.43
CA LEU A 411 13.16 -4.50 21.37
C LEU A 411 12.19 -5.66 21.61
N VAL A 412 12.54 -6.91 21.27
CA VAL A 412 11.64 -8.05 21.47
C VAL A 412 11.47 -8.37 22.96
N SER A 413 12.52 -8.27 23.76
CA SER A 413 12.42 -8.45 25.22
C SER A 413 11.52 -7.37 25.83
N THR A 414 11.69 -6.12 25.41
CA THR A 414 10.82 -5.01 25.83
C THR A 414 9.36 -5.24 25.42
N LEU A 415 9.15 -5.79 24.22
CA LEU A 415 7.81 -6.08 23.70
C LEU A 415 7.12 -7.22 24.47
N GLU A 416 7.85 -8.30 24.76
CA GLU A 416 7.35 -9.41 25.56
C GLU A 416 6.95 -8.94 26.95
N GLU A 417 7.79 -8.16 27.62
CA GLU A 417 7.53 -7.66 28.96
C GLU A 417 6.22 -6.86 28.98
N ARG A 418 6.12 -5.83 28.14
CA ARG A 418 4.98 -4.90 28.11
C ARG A 418 3.69 -5.56 27.63
N ALA A 419 3.74 -6.34 26.56
CA ALA A 419 2.54 -7.00 26.04
C ALA A 419 2.13 -8.18 26.92
N GLY A 420 3.09 -8.94 27.44
CA GLY A 420 2.88 -10.08 28.33
C GLY A 420 2.30 -9.66 29.67
N GLU A 421 2.74 -8.54 30.26
CA GLU A 421 2.14 -7.97 31.47
C GLU A 421 0.64 -7.76 31.28
N LEU A 422 0.23 -7.05 30.22
CA LEU A 422 -1.19 -6.76 29.93
C LEU A 422 -2.02 -8.03 29.65
N VAL A 423 -1.43 -9.03 29.01
CA VAL A 423 -2.06 -10.35 28.79
C VAL A 423 -2.26 -11.06 30.13
N ARG A 424 -1.23 -11.10 30.99
CA ARG A 424 -1.27 -11.76 32.30
C ARG A 424 -2.22 -11.07 33.28
N THR A 425 -2.37 -9.76 33.21
CA THR A 425 -3.30 -8.99 34.08
C THR A 425 -4.75 -9.00 33.59
N GLY A 426 -5.06 -9.66 32.47
CA GLY A 426 -6.43 -9.81 31.97
C GLY A 426 -7.00 -8.57 31.27
N LEU A 427 -6.16 -7.67 30.77
CA LEU A 427 -6.55 -6.52 29.94
C LEU A 427 -6.14 -6.65 28.44
N PRO A 428 -6.07 -7.83 27.80
CA PRO A 428 -5.50 -7.86 26.46
C PRO A 428 -6.54 -7.47 25.40
N GLY A 429 -6.35 -6.30 24.79
CA GLY A 429 -6.90 -6.05 23.47
C GLY A 429 -6.33 -7.05 22.44
N PRO A 430 -7.05 -7.40 21.36
CA PRO A 430 -6.60 -8.41 20.39
C PRO A 430 -5.23 -8.09 19.73
N HIS A 431 -4.90 -6.81 19.60
CA HIS A 431 -3.60 -6.36 19.10
C HIS A 431 -2.46 -6.59 20.11
N ILE A 432 -2.74 -6.54 21.42
CA ILE A 432 -1.77 -6.87 22.48
C ILE A 432 -1.47 -8.36 22.46
N SER A 433 -2.51 -9.19 22.42
CA SER A 433 -2.36 -10.65 22.29
C SER A 433 -1.54 -11.03 21.06
N ARG A 434 -1.75 -10.33 19.94
CA ARG A 434 -0.94 -10.52 18.73
C ARG A 434 0.51 -10.06 18.91
N ALA A 435 0.74 -8.91 19.53
CA ALA A 435 2.09 -8.40 19.79
C ALA A 435 2.88 -9.36 20.70
N TYR A 436 2.23 -9.91 21.73
CA TYR A 436 2.80 -10.92 22.61
C TYR A 436 3.10 -12.24 21.88
N ALA A 437 2.17 -12.71 21.03
CA ALA A 437 2.40 -13.89 20.20
C ALA A 437 3.56 -13.70 19.21
N PHE A 438 3.70 -12.52 18.60
CA PHE A 438 4.88 -12.20 17.78
C PHE A 438 6.16 -12.19 18.61
N ALA A 439 6.16 -11.56 19.79
CA ALA A 439 7.34 -11.50 20.67
C ALA A 439 7.80 -12.91 21.05
N THR A 440 6.84 -13.79 21.36
CA THR A 440 7.06 -15.23 21.62
C THR A 440 7.77 -15.92 20.44
N VAL A 441 7.28 -15.71 19.23
CA VAL A 441 7.89 -16.28 18.01
C VAL A 441 9.32 -15.77 17.81
N ALA A 442 9.54 -14.46 17.94
CA ALA A 442 10.85 -13.86 17.74
C ALA A 442 11.85 -14.28 18.84
N LEU A 443 11.43 -14.33 20.11
CA LEU A 443 12.25 -14.85 21.22
C LEU A 443 12.58 -16.33 21.02
N GLY A 444 11.61 -17.15 20.62
CA GLY A 444 11.88 -18.55 20.28
C GLY A 444 12.85 -18.72 19.12
N GLN A 445 12.81 -17.83 18.11
CA GLN A 445 13.80 -17.83 17.03
C GLN A 445 15.21 -17.50 17.56
N PHE A 446 15.33 -16.51 18.44
CA PHE A 446 16.61 -16.18 19.08
C PHE A 446 17.15 -17.34 19.93
N ALA A 447 16.31 -17.96 20.75
CA ALA A 447 16.68 -19.14 21.53
C ALA A 447 17.19 -20.28 20.63
N LEU A 448 16.52 -20.56 19.50
CA LEU A 448 17.00 -21.55 18.54
C LEU A 448 18.31 -21.12 17.84
N MET A 449 18.49 -19.84 17.53
CA MET A 449 19.75 -19.31 16.99
C MET A 449 20.92 -19.47 17.98
N ASP A 450 20.61 -19.43 19.27
CA ASP A 450 21.57 -19.63 20.37
C ASP A 450 21.72 -21.12 20.77
N ASP A 451 21.12 -22.04 20.02
CA ASP A 451 21.13 -23.50 20.26
C ASP A 451 20.40 -23.93 21.56
N GLN A 452 19.48 -23.10 22.06
CA GLN A 452 18.73 -23.29 23.29
C GLN A 452 17.29 -23.77 23.01
N ILE A 453 17.14 -25.03 22.59
CA ILE A 453 15.81 -25.61 22.27
C ILE A 453 14.87 -25.68 23.48
N ASP A 454 15.40 -25.96 24.68
CA ASP A 454 14.60 -26.05 25.90
C ASP A 454 14.00 -24.69 26.27
N GLU A 455 14.77 -23.62 26.10
CA GLU A 455 14.32 -22.25 26.29
C GLU A 455 13.21 -21.89 25.28
N CYS A 456 13.38 -22.26 24.01
CA CYS A 456 12.33 -22.10 23.01
C CYS A 456 11.03 -22.83 23.42
N HIS A 457 11.11 -24.04 23.98
CA HIS A 457 9.93 -24.77 24.44
C HIS A 457 9.23 -24.07 25.62
N GLU A 458 9.99 -23.61 26.62
CA GLU A 458 9.43 -22.93 27.78
C GLU A 458 8.81 -21.56 27.42
N ILE A 459 9.45 -20.77 26.55
CA ILE A 459 8.89 -19.50 26.04
C ILE A 459 7.49 -19.72 25.45
N PHE A 460 7.34 -20.69 24.55
CA PHE A 460 6.04 -20.97 23.93
C PHE A 460 5.01 -21.50 24.93
N LYS A 461 5.43 -22.35 25.86
CA LYS A 461 4.55 -22.93 26.89
C LYS A 461 3.99 -21.86 27.81
N GLU A 462 4.81 -20.94 28.30
CA GLU A 462 4.38 -19.81 29.12
C GLU A 462 3.44 -18.88 28.35
N ALA A 463 3.82 -18.52 27.12
CA ALA A 463 3.04 -17.63 26.29
C ALA A 463 1.65 -18.21 25.96
N MET A 464 1.57 -19.49 25.59
CA MET A 464 0.31 -20.18 25.31
C MET A 464 -0.59 -20.24 26.56
N SER A 465 -0.03 -20.51 27.74
CA SER A 465 -0.79 -20.48 29.00
C SER A 465 -1.37 -19.09 29.27
N SER A 466 -0.56 -18.04 29.10
CA SER A 466 -0.98 -16.65 29.34
C SER A 466 -2.03 -16.18 28.33
N LEU A 467 -1.84 -16.49 27.04
CA LEU A 467 -2.79 -16.16 25.97
C LEU A 467 -4.14 -16.87 26.14
N ALA A 468 -4.14 -18.11 26.62
CA ALA A 468 -5.36 -18.85 26.90
C ALA A 468 -6.18 -18.22 28.05
N GLN A 469 -5.50 -17.66 29.05
CA GLN A 469 -6.15 -16.97 30.17
C GLN A 469 -6.67 -15.57 29.79
N GLY A 470 -6.00 -14.89 28.85
CA GLY A 470 -6.35 -13.54 28.42
C GLY A 470 -7.66 -13.40 27.62
N GLY A 471 -8.23 -14.50 27.11
CA GLY A 471 -9.58 -14.54 26.54
C GLY A 471 -9.77 -13.89 25.15
N THR A 472 -8.80 -13.13 24.63
CA THR A 472 -8.89 -12.51 23.28
C THR A 472 -8.13 -13.24 22.19
N PHE A 473 -7.39 -14.29 22.54
CA PHE A 473 -6.65 -15.12 21.59
C PHE A 473 -7.46 -16.39 21.27
N SER A 474 -7.90 -16.52 20.03
CA SER A 474 -8.80 -17.62 19.63
C SER A 474 -8.10 -18.98 19.57
N PRO A 475 -8.85 -20.11 19.66
CA PRO A 475 -8.27 -21.44 19.47
C PRO A 475 -7.56 -21.60 18.12
N MET A 476 -8.07 -20.99 17.05
CA MET A 476 -7.42 -20.98 15.73
C MET A 476 -6.05 -20.30 15.80
N GLN A 477 -5.92 -19.19 16.54
CA GLN A 477 -4.65 -18.50 16.72
C GLN A 477 -3.67 -19.32 17.57
N MET A 478 -4.15 -20.07 18.57
CA MET A 478 -3.33 -21.00 19.36
C MET A 478 -2.73 -22.11 18.48
N GLU A 479 -3.55 -22.74 17.63
CA GLU A 479 -3.08 -23.77 16.70
C GLU A 479 -2.04 -23.21 15.71
N ILE A 480 -2.27 -22.00 15.20
CA ILE A 480 -1.31 -21.32 14.30
C ILE A 480 0.02 -21.03 15.02
N LEU A 481 -0.03 -20.57 16.28
CA LEU A 481 1.16 -20.25 17.06
C LEU A 481 1.98 -21.52 17.35
N GLU A 482 1.32 -22.61 17.70
CA GLU A 482 1.97 -23.91 17.87
C GLU A 482 2.56 -24.42 16.54
N ALA A 483 1.86 -24.25 15.43
CA ALA A 483 2.39 -24.61 14.12
C ALA A 483 3.62 -23.80 13.73
N ASP A 484 3.66 -22.51 14.07
CA ASP A 484 4.83 -21.66 13.86
C ASP A 484 6.03 -22.16 14.70
N ARG A 485 5.82 -22.58 15.96
CA ARG A 485 6.84 -23.23 16.80
C ARG A 485 7.43 -24.47 16.12
N GLU A 486 6.57 -25.39 15.69
CA GLU A 486 7.03 -26.63 15.05
C GLU A 486 7.78 -26.35 13.74
N ALA A 487 7.29 -25.42 12.93
CA ALA A 487 7.96 -25.01 11.70
C ALA A 487 9.35 -24.40 11.94
N MET A 488 9.51 -23.63 13.03
CA MET A 488 10.80 -23.10 13.46
C MET A 488 11.76 -24.21 13.88
N ILE A 489 11.32 -25.12 14.75
CA ILE A 489 12.15 -26.24 15.25
C ILE A 489 12.60 -27.14 14.08
N VAL A 490 11.70 -27.47 13.15
CA VAL A 490 12.05 -28.24 11.95
C VAL A 490 13.09 -27.50 11.11
N SER A 491 12.89 -26.20 10.89
CA SER A 491 13.84 -25.38 10.13
C SER A 491 15.22 -25.31 10.81
N TRP A 492 15.26 -25.19 12.14
CA TRP A 492 16.49 -25.21 12.93
C TRP A 492 17.21 -26.57 12.85
N ARG A 493 16.50 -27.69 13.04
CA ARG A 493 17.06 -29.06 12.91
C ARG A 493 17.68 -29.30 11.53
N GLU A 494 17.04 -28.76 10.49
CA GLU A 494 17.51 -28.84 9.11
C GLU A 494 18.57 -27.78 8.75
N LYS A 495 19.01 -26.97 9.71
CA LYS A 495 19.99 -25.87 9.52
C LYS A 495 19.57 -24.87 8.44
N ARG A 496 18.25 -24.64 8.30
CA ARG A 496 17.69 -23.61 7.43
C ARG A 496 17.73 -22.25 8.14
N GLU A 497 17.80 -21.19 7.34
CA GLU A 497 17.83 -19.81 7.85
C GLU A 497 16.49 -19.45 8.51
N LEU A 498 16.48 -19.37 9.84
CA LEU A 498 15.27 -19.13 10.65
C LEU A 498 14.59 -17.80 10.36
N ALA A 499 15.38 -16.75 10.06
CA ALA A 499 14.86 -15.43 9.68
C ALA A 499 14.06 -15.44 8.37
N ARG A 500 14.20 -16.49 7.55
CA ARG A 500 13.45 -16.67 6.28
C ARG A 500 12.25 -17.61 6.41
N SER A 501 12.00 -18.15 7.59
CA SER A 501 10.82 -18.98 7.84
C SER A 501 9.55 -18.16 7.61
N LYS A 502 8.65 -18.67 6.78
CA LYS A 502 7.35 -18.04 6.50
C LYS A 502 6.36 -18.37 7.63
N LEU A 503 6.59 -17.81 8.81
CA LEU A 503 5.73 -17.99 9.97
C LEU A 503 4.52 -17.05 9.85
N ASN A 504 3.41 -17.43 10.46
CA ASN A 504 2.15 -16.69 10.37
C ASN A 504 2.16 -15.45 11.27
N PHE A 505 2.61 -15.60 12.52
CA PHE A 505 2.74 -14.49 13.47
C PHE A 505 3.97 -13.62 13.21
N ALA A 506 4.93 -14.07 12.42
CA ALA A 506 6.00 -13.23 11.89
C ALA A 506 5.52 -12.19 10.85
N ARG A 507 4.28 -12.29 10.36
CA ARG A 507 3.76 -11.34 9.35
C ARG A 507 3.40 -10.02 10.03
N PRO A 508 3.70 -8.87 9.39
CA PRO A 508 3.29 -7.57 9.89
C PRO A 508 1.77 -7.50 9.95
N ARG A 509 1.25 -6.63 10.82
CA ARG A 509 -0.19 -6.55 11.08
C ARG A 509 -0.94 -6.00 9.88
N CYS A 510 -2.08 -6.61 9.62
CA CYS A 510 -3.09 -6.04 8.75
C CYS A 510 -3.92 -5.03 9.56
N MET A 511 -3.45 -3.79 9.68
CA MET A 511 -4.24 -2.62 10.11
C MET A 511 -5.25 -2.85 11.26
N ASP A 512 -4.74 -3.19 12.45
CA ASP A 512 -5.52 -3.19 13.71
C ASP A 512 -5.09 -2.00 14.58
N SER A 513 -5.03 -0.78 14.02
CA SER A 513 -4.79 0.43 14.79
C SER A 513 -6.08 1.11 15.25
N GLU A 514 -7.21 0.40 15.21
CA GLU A 514 -8.32 0.84 16.03
C GLU A 514 -7.84 0.70 17.47
N ARG A 515 -7.69 1.84 18.17
CA ARG A 515 -8.23 1.92 19.53
C ARG A 515 -9.67 1.45 19.37
N GLU A 516 -9.91 0.14 19.41
CA GLU A 516 -11.21 -0.40 19.70
C GLU A 516 -11.64 0.38 20.93
N LEU A 517 -12.72 1.12 20.73
CA LEU A 517 -13.59 1.79 21.67
C LEU A 517 -13.68 1.09 23.04
N TYR A 518 -12.60 1.09 23.82
CA TYR A 518 -12.58 0.77 25.24
C TYR A 518 -12.80 2.07 26.02
N GLN A 519 -13.96 2.68 25.76
CA GLN A 519 -14.71 3.56 26.65
C GLN A 519 -16.20 3.30 26.46
#